data_AF-A0A7V4P425-F1
#
_entry.id   AF-A0A7V4P425-F1
#
_cell.length_a   1.000
_cell.length_b   1.000
_cell.length_c   1.000
_cell.angle_alpha   90.00
_cell.angle_beta   90.00
_cell.angle_gamma   90.00
#
_symmetry.space_group_name_H-M   'P 1'
#
loop_
_entity.id
_entity.type
_entity.pdbx_description
1 polymer ?
#
loop_
_entity_poly.entity_id
_entity_poly.type
_entity_poly.pdbx_seq_one_letter_code
_entity_poly.pdbx_strand_id
1 'polypeptide(L)'
;MTANNRPPTATHARLYAVGTTPTAPTAPLTADPNPGDTHTYTVLGPGAHGTAITVSGGTQLVYTPFGGYFGFDAVPIRATDIGGQAVNGFAVVLIRCAGDFTGDNRVDGRDITGFVDCVLNGNGCLVSDLDGDTLSAYVDLADDHAAFVAKLLSDPDLTCP
;
A
#
# COMPACT_ATOMS: atom_id res chain seq x y z
N MET A 1 -10.04 34.77 -12.06
CA MET A 1 -8.76 34.68 -11.31
C MET A 1 -9.04 35.13 -9.90
N THR A 2 -9.18 34.21 -8.96
CA THR A 2 -9.38 34.57 -7.54
C THR A 2 -8.06 35.15 -7.04
N ALA A 3 -8.04 36.45 -6.75
CA ALA A 3 -6.84 37.22 -6.38
C ALA A 3 -6.23 36.82 -5.01
N ASN A 4 -6.58 35.65 -4.48
CA ASN A 4 -6.14 35.16 -3.17
C ASN A 4 -5.72 33.67 -3.18
N ASN A 5 -5.46 33.06 -4.34
CA ASN A 5 -4.96 31.68 -4.39
C ASN A 5 -3.47 31.64 -4.02
N ARG A 6 -3.07 30.79 -3.07
CA ARG A 6 -1.67 30.57 -2.65
C ARG A 6 -1.29 29.12 -2.95
N PRO A 7 -0.01 28.83 -3.26
CA PRO A 7 0.39 27.47 -3.59
C PRO A 7 0.20 26.56 -2.37
N PRO A 8 -0.07 25.26 -2.60
CA PRO A 8 0.05 24.26 -1.55
C PRO A 8 1.48 24.24 -1.02
N THR A 9 1.64 23.89 0.26
CA THR A 9 2.92 24.00 0.98
C THR A 9 3.57 22.65 1.27
N ALA A 10 2.79 21.58 1.30
CA ALA A 10 3.30 20.23 1.44
C ALA A 10 2.29 19.22 0.87
N THR A 11 2.77 18.08 0.41
CA THR A 11 1.92 16.94 0.07
C THR A 11 2.62 15.63 0.42
N HIS A 12 1.87 14.67 0.93
CA HIS A 12 2.37 13.32 1.20
C HIS A 12 1.25 12.29 1.19
N ALA A 13 1.60 11.01 1.03
CA ALA A 13 0.66 9.91 1.20
C ALA A 13 1.33 8.75 1.95
N ARG A 14 0.50 7.95 2.63
CA ARG A 14 0.92 6.68 3.25
C ARG A 14 0.13 5.57 2.59
N LEU A 15 0.85 4.64 1.98
CA LEU A 15 0.29 3.52 1.24
C LEU A 15 0.75 2.22 1.91
N TYR A 16 -0.12 1.21 1.88
CA TYR A 16 0.17 -0.12 2.40
C TYR A 16 -0.12 -1.12 1.30
N ALA A 17 0.88 -1.92 0.97
CA ALA A 17 0.79 -3.00 0.00
C ALA A 17 1.21 -4.31 0.64
N VAL A 18 0.75 -5.42 0.10
CA VAL A 18 1.19 -6.75 0.52
C VAL A 18 1.57 -7.58 -0.68
N GLY A 19 2.76 -8.17 -0.65
CA GLY A 19 3.33 -8.87 -1.80
C GLY A 19 3.36 -7.98 -3.03
N THR A 20 2.78 -8.47 -4.12
CA THR A 20 2.66 -7.76 -5.40
C THR A 20 1.27 -7.15 -5.62
N THR A 21 0.38 -7.21 -4.64
CA THR A 21 -1.00 -6.75 -4.78
C THR A 21 -1.05 -5.22 -4.82
N PRO A 22 -1.73 -4.60 -5.80
CA PRO A 22 -1.92 -3.16 -5.85
C PRO A 22 -2.62 -2.62 -4.60
N THR A 23 -2.23 -1.45 -4.13
CA THR A 23 -2.88 -0.80 -2.98
C THR A 23 -4.29 -0.37 -3.31
N ALA A 24 -5.14 -0.25 -2.28
CA ALA A 24 -6.39 0.48 -2.41
C ALA A 24 -6.14 1.94 -2.84
N PRO A 25 -7.04 2.55 -3.63
CA PRO A 25 -6.96 3.97 -3.98
C PRO A 25 -6.90 4.86 -2.73
N THR A 26 -5.85 5.67 -2.62
CA THR A 26 -5.61 6.51 -1.44
C THR A 26 -5.42 7.96 -1.85
N ALA A 27 -6.14 8.88 -1.20
CA ALA A 27 -5.96 10.31 -1.41
C ALA A 27 -4.75 10.81 -0.62
N PRO A 28 -3.78 11.50 -1.25
CA PRO A 28 -2.73 12.20 -0.53
C PRO A 28 -3.27 13.30 0.37
N LEU A 29 -2.53 13.60 1.44
CA LEU A 29 -2.76 14.73 2.32
C LEU A 29 -1.95 15.93 1.81
N THR A 30 -2.64 17.02 1.50
CA THR A 30 -2.03 18.26 1.02
C THR A 30 -2.33 19.40 1.99
N ALA A 31 -1.27 20.07 2.43
CA ALA A 31 -1.39 21.26 3.27
C ALA A 31 -1.48 22.49 2.36
N ASP A 32 -2.64 23.14 2.36
CA ASP A 32 -2.91 24.31 1.54
C ASP A 32 -3.36 25.50 2.40
N PRO A 33 -2.75 26.69 2.25
CA PRO A 33 -3.21 27.91 2.91
C PRO A 33 -4.61 28.39 2.51
N ASN A 34 -5.21 27.81 1.47
CA ASN A 34 -6.54 28.10 0.95
C ASN A 34 -7.55 27.02 1.38
N PRO A 35 -8.38 27.26 2.41
CA PRO A 35 -9.32 26.26 2.90
C PRO A 35 -10.37 25.89 1.85
N GLY A 36 -10.55 24.59 1.63
CA GLY A 36 -11.55 24.07 0.69
C GLY A 36 -11.08 23.97 -0.76
N ASP A 37 -9.84 24.36 -1.06
CA ASP A 37 -9.25 24.12 -2.37
C ASP A 37 -9.12 22.63 -2.65
N THR A 38 -9.32 22.27 -3.92
CA THR A 38 -9.16 20.92 -4.41
C THR A 38 -7.78 20.74 -5.04
N HIS A 39 -7.26 19.50 -4.95
CA HIS A 39 -5.95 19.16 -5.48
C HIS A 39 -6.05 17.99 -6.45
N THR A 40 -5.28 18.09 -7.51
CA THR A 40 -4.98 16.97 -8.41
C THR A 40 -3.54 16.54 -8.21
N TYR A 41 -3.29 15.26 -8.37
CA TYR A 41 -2.02 14.63 -8.12
C TYR A 41 -1.42 14.08 -9.41
N THR A 42 -0.10 14.14 -9.48
CA THR A 42 0.68 13.52 -10.56
C THR A 42 1.84 12.75 -9.94
N VAL A 43 2.13 11.57 -10.50
CA VAL A 43 3.32 10.79 -10.15
C VAL A 43 4.46 11.27 -11.02
N LEU A 44 5.57 11.67 -10.40
CA LEU A 44 6.72 12.27 -11.11
C LEU A 44 7.72 11.23 -11.62
N GLY A 45 7.64 10.01 -11.11
CA GLY A 45 8.49 8.88 -11.45
C GLY A 45 8.11 7.63 -10.65
N PRO A 46 8.67 6.46 -10.99
CA PRO A 46 8.43 5.24 -10.23
C PRO A 46 9.07 5.31 -8.82
N GLY A 47 8.66 4.40 -7.95
CA GLY A 47 9.43 4.06 -6.76
C GLY A 47 10.60 3.14 -7.13
N ALA A 48 11.48 2.84 -6.18
CA ALA A 48 12.58 1.90 -6.40
C ALA A 48 12.08 0.44 -6.51
N HIS A 49 10.93 0.15 -5.91
CA HIS A 49 10.39 -1.19 -5.70
C HIS A 49 8.95 -1.32 -6.18
N GLY A 50 8.52 -0.47 -7.12
CA GLY A 50 7.20 -0.53 -7.73
C GLY A 50 6.84 0.72 -8.52
N THR A 51 5.59 0.74 -8.99
CA THR A 51 5.06 1.87 -9.77
C THR A 51 3.80 2.42 -9.11
N ALA A 52 3.59 3.73 -9.22
CA ALA A 52 2.33 4.37 -8.83
C ALA A 52 1.64 4.99 -10.02
N ILE A 53 0.32 4.99 -9.98
CA ILE A 53 -0.54 5.69 -10.93
C ILE A 53 -1.55 6.54 -10.17
N THR A 54 -2.06 7.57 -10.83
CA THR A 54 -3.17 8.37 -10.34
C THR A 54 -4.49 7.82 -10.88
N VAL A 55 -5.50 7.71 -10.02
CA VAL A 55 -6.84 7.23 -10.35
C VAL A 55 -7.90 8.26 -9.94
N SER A 56 -9.17 7.95 -10.16
CA SER A 56 -10.30 8.80 -9.71
C SER A 56 -10.20 10.25 -10.20
N GLY A 57 -9.85 10.42 -11.48
CA GLY A 57 -9.66 11.74 -12.09
C GLY A 57 -8.45 12.51 -11.56
N GLY A 58 -7.45 11.81 -11.00
CA GLY A 58 -6.22 12.43 -10.48
C GLY A 58 -6.27 12.77 -8.99
N THR A 59 -7.26 12.28 -8.24
CA THR A 59 -7.44 12.62 -6.81
C THR A 59 -6.88 11.57 -5.85
N GLN A 60 -6.55 10.39 -6.35
CA GLN A 60 -6.06 9.26 -5.56
C GLN A 60 -4.86 8.59 -6.24
N LEU A 61 -4.05 7.90 -5.45
CA LEU A 61 -2.92 7.09 -5.89
C LEU A 61 -3.23 5.61 -5.70
N VAL A 62 -2.77 4.79 -6.64
CA VAL A 62 -2.65 3.33 -6.51
C VAL A 62 -1.20 2.97 -6.78
N TYR A 63 -0.61 2.16 -5.90
CA TYR A 63 0.76 1.68 -6.04
C TYR A 63 0.79 0.16 -6.22
N THR A 64 1.63 -0.32 -7.13
CA THR A 64 1.83 -1.75 -7.40
C THR A 64 3.31 -2.08 -7.14
N PRO A 65 3.61 -2.87 -6.09
CA PRO A 65 4.97 -3.31 -5.81
C PRO A 65 5.53 -4.22 -6.89
N PHE A 66 6.85 -4.20 -7.08
CA PHE A 66 7.57 -5.28 -7.75
C PHE A 66 7.72 -6.47 -6.80
N GLY A 67 7.76 -7.69 -7.34
CA GLY A 67 7.96 -8.90 -6.54
C GLY A 67 9.37 -8.96 -5.91
N GLY A 68 9.47 -9.64 -4.78
CA GLY A 68 10.74 -9.91 -4.09
C GLY A 68 11.30 -8.73 -3.28
N TYR A 69 10.49 -7.70 -3.01
CA TYR A 69 10.87 -6.63 -2.08
C TYR A 69 9.81 -6.41 -1.00
N PHE A 70 10.28 -6.31 0.25
CA PHE A 70 9.48 -5.98 1.42
C PHE A 70 10.20 -4.90 2.23
N GLY A 71 9.45 -3.94 2.75
CA GLY A 71 10.00 -2.76 3.41
C GLY A 71 9.39 -1.47 2.89
N PHE A 72 10.15 -0.38 2.98
CA PHE A 72 9.67 0.95 2.59
C PHE A 72 10.09 1.30 1.17
N ASP A 73 9.15 1.85 0.39
CA ASP A 73 9.46 2.54 -0.86
C ASP A 73 8.94 3.99 -0.80
N ALA A 74 9.49 4.85 -1.66
CA ALA A 74 9.12 6.25 -1.76
C ALA A 74 8.90 6.65 -3.22
N VAL A 75 7.70 7.15 -3.52
CA VAL A 75 7.30 7.62 -4.84
C VAL A 75 7.22 9.14 -4.85
N PRO A 76 7.94 9.84 -5.75
CA PRO A 76 7.83 11.28 -5.88
C PRO A 76 6.49 11.67 -6.52
N ILE A 77 5.76 12.58 -5.87
CA ILE A 77 4.44 13.05 -6.31
C ILE A 77 4.40 14.58 -6.35
N ARG A 78 3.43 15.13 -7.09
CA ARG A 78 3.13 16.56 -7.11
C ARG A 78 1.64 16.79 -6.95
N ALA A 79 1.30 17.67 -6.02
CA ALA A 79 -0.05 18.19 -5.82
C ALA A 79 -0.19 19.53 -6.53
N THR A 80 -1.27 19.71 -7.29
CA THR A 80 -1.60 20.95 -8.01
C THR A 80 -2.98 21.43 -7.58
N ASP A 81 -3.08 22.67 -7.10
CA ASP A 81 -4.33 23.31 -6.71
C ASP A 81 -5.20 23.71 -7.92
N ILE A 82 -6.42 24.17 -7.65
CA ILE A 82 -7.36 24.60 -8.68
C ILE A 82 -6.91 25.83 -9.48
N GLY A 83 -5.97 26.62 -8.94
CA GLY A 83 -5.35 27.75 -9.63
C GLY A 83 -4.08 27.38 -10.41
N GLY A 84 -3.70 26.10 -10.46
CA GLY A 84 -2.54 25.60 -11.19
C GLY A 84 -1.20 25.74 -10.46
N GLN A 85 -1.19 26.18 -9.20
CA GLN A 85 0.03 26.22 -8.40
C GLN A 85 0.27 24.86 -7.74
N ALA A 86 1.52 24.54 -7.41
CA ALA A 86 1.85 23.17 -7.04
C ALA A 86 3.02 23.04 -6.06
N VAL A 87 3.08 21.88 -5.42
CA VAL A 87 4.17 21.46 -4.54
C VAL A 87 4.52 19.99 -4.81
N ASN A 88 5.81 19.68 -4.73
CA ASN A 88 6.29 18.31 -4.79
C ASN A 88 6.35 17.69 -3.39
N GLY A 89 6.21 16.38 -3.32
CA GLY A 89 6.27 15.61 -2.09
C GLY A 89 6.48 14.13 -2.37
N PHE A 90 6.17 13.28 -1.39
CA PHE A 90 6.37 11.84 -1.50
C PHE A 90 5.18 11.04 -0.99
N ALA A 91 4.84 9.97 -1.71
CA ALA A 91 4.04 8.89 -1.17
C ALA A 91 5.00 7.82 -0.61
N VAL A 92 4.92 7.55 0.69
CA VAL A 92 5.69 6.50 1.34
C VAL A 92 4.84 5.23 1.37
N VAL A 93 5.39 4.15 0.86
CA VAL A 93 4.74 2.83 0.79
C VAL A 93 5.40 1.90 1.80
N LEU A 94 4.62 1.20 2.60
CA LEU A 94 5.06 0.02 3.33
C LEU A 94 4.59 -1.22 2.59
N ILE A 95 5.53 -2.01 2.07
CA ILE A 95 5.29 -3.27 1.38
C ILE A 95 5.52 -4.39 2.39
N ARG A 96 4.46 -5.09 2.77
CA ARG A 96 4.52 -6.22 3.69
C ARG A 96 4.54 -7.54 2.94
N CYS A 97 4.96 -8.57 3.65
CA CYS A 97 4.92 -9.92 3.16
C CYS A 97 3.57 -10.58 3.47
N ALA A 98 3.00 -11.25 2.48
CA ALA A 98 1.79 -12.03 2.68
C ALA A 98 2.09 -13.16 3.68
N GLY A 99 1.33 -13.26 4.78
CA GLY A 99 1.52 -14.30 5.78
C GLY A 99 2.54 -13.99 6.89
N ASP A 100 3.21 -12.84 6.86
CA ASP A 100 4.02 -12.33 7.98
C ASP A 100 3.11 -11.57 8.95
N PHE A 101 2.50 -12.28 9.89
CA PHE A 101 1.55 -11.74 10.87
C PHE A 101 2.25 -10.98 12.01
N THR A 102 3.54 -11.21 12.23
CA THR A 102 4.32 -10.52 13.26
C THR A 102 4.99 -9.23 12.77
N GLY A 103 5.12 -9.05 11.46
CA GLY A 103 5.76 -7.90 10.83
C GLY A 103 7.28 -7.91 10.95
N ASP A 104 7.89 -9.08 11.13
CA ASP A 104 9.34 -9.23 11.27
C ASP A 104 10.05 -9.65 9.97
N ASN A 105 9.32 -9.55 8.86
CA ASN A 105 9.69 -9.94 7.49
C ASN A 105 10.02 -11.43 7.35
N ARG A 106 9.41 -12.28 8.18
CA ARG A 106 9.50 -13.73 8.10
C ARG A 106 8.12 -14.36 8.09
N VAL A 107 8.02 -15.54 7.48
CA VAL A 107 6.84 -16.41 7.60
C VAL A 107 7.29 -17.68 8.30
N ASP A 108 7.16 -17.69 9.62
CA ASP A 108 7.62 -18.77 10.49
C ASP A 108 6.55 -19.22 11.52
N GLY A 109 6.94 -20.12 12.42
CA GLY A 109 6.02 -20.66 13.43
C GLY A 109 5.37 -19.60 14.33
N ARG A 110 5.93 -18.39 14.42
CA ARG A 110 5.38 -17.27 15.20
C ARG A 110 4.17 -16.63 14.51
N ASP A 111 4.02 -16.81 13.21
CA ASP A 111 2.89 -16.28 12.44
C ASP A 111 1.63 -17.13 12.57
N ILE A 112 1.77 -18.40 12.99
CA ILE A 112 0.65 -19.35 13.10
C ILE A 112 -0.48 -18.78 13.97
N THR A 113 -0.16 -18.16 15.11
CA THR A 113 -1.19 -17.61 15.99
C THR A 113 -1.95 -16.48 15.33
N GLY A 114 -1.26 -15.58 14.62
CA GLY A 114 -1.89 -14.48 13.90
C GLY A 114 -2.75 -14.97 12.74
N PHE A 115 -2.25 -15.97 11.99
CA PHE A 115 -3.02 -16.61 10.92
C PHE A 115 -4.31 -17.25 11.45
N VAL A 116 -4.21 -18.04 12.53
CA VAL A 116 -5.38 -18.70 13.14
C VAL A 116 -6.40 -17.69 13.67
N ASP A 117 -5.95 -16.60 14.31
CA ASP A 117 -6.87 -15.56 14.82
C ASP A 117 -7.54 -14.78 13.69
N CYS A 118 -6.82 -14.49 12.60
CA CYS A 118 -7.40 -13.90 11.40
C CYS A 118 -8.48 -14.80 10.79
N VAL A 119 -8.17 -16.08 10.57
CA VAL A 119 -9.09 -17.00 9.91
C VAL A 119 -10.33 -17.31 10.77
N LEU A 120 -10.17 -17.52 12.07
CA LEU A 120 -11.27 -17.94 12.95
C LEU A 120 -12.10 -16.76 13.47
N ASN A 121 -11.47 -15.62 13.72
CA ASN A 121 -12.11 -14.48 14.38
C ASN A 121 -12.14 -13.21 13.53
N GLY A 122 -11.51 -13.20 12.35
CA GLY A 122 -11.39 -12.01 11.49
C GLY A 122 -10.43 -10.94 12.03
N ASN A 123 -9.63 -11.27 13.05
CA ASN A 123 -8.79 -10.30 13.74
C ASN A 123 -7.37 -10.27 13.17
N GLY A 124 -6.83 -9.07 12.93
CA GLY A 124 -5.43 -8.92 12.55
C GLY A 124 -5.10 -9.42 11.13
N CYS A 125 -6.10 -9.62 10.28
CA CYS A 125 -5.89 -9.97 8.87
C CYS A 125 -5.10 -8.87 8.16
N LEU A 126 -3.84 -9.17 7.84
CA LEU A 126 -2.93 -8.24 7.18
C LEU A 126 -3.15 -8.15 5.67
N VAL A 127 -3.82 -9.15 5.11
CA VAL A 127 -4.25 -9.23 3.72
C VAL A 127 -5.71 -9.61 3.67
N SER A 128 -6.33 -9.28 2.54
CA SER A 128 -7.64 -9.81 2.17
C SER A 128 -7.53 -11.18 1.52
N ASP A 129 -6.38 -11.55 0.94
CA ASP A 129 -6.22 -12.80 0.20
C ASP A 129 -4.72 -13.15 0.21
N LEU A 130 -4.37 -14.35 0.69
CA LEU A 130 -3.01 -14.75 0.98
C LEU A 130 -2.27 -15.32 -0.24
N ASP A 131 -2.98 -15.99 -1.15
CA ASP A 131 -2.40 -16.55 -2.38
C ASP A 131 -2.70 -15.72 -3.64
N GLY A 132 -3.56 -14.72 -3.51
CA GLY A 132 -3.85 -13.76 -4.57
C GLY A 132 -4.70 -14.34 -5.68
N ASP A 133 -5.43 -15.43 -5.42
CA ASP A 133 -6.28 -16.07 -6.41
C ASP A 133 -7.67 -15.40 -6.54
N THR A 134 -8.69 -16.11 -7.01
CA THR A 134 -10.03 -15.53 -7.21
C THR A 134 -11.13 -16.31 -6.49
N LEU A 135 -10.77 -17.33 -5.70
CA LEU A 135 -11.67 -18.22 -5.00
C LEU A 135 -12.26 -17.52 -3.77
N SER A 136 -11.47 -16.72 -3.05
CA SER A 136 -11.92 -15.86 -1.97
C SER A 136 -11.32 -14.45 -2.05
N ALA A 137 -12.02 -13.48 -1.44
CA ALA A 137 -11.53 -12.12 -1.24
C ALA A 137 -11.21 -11.84 0.24
N TYR A 138 -11.27 -12.88 1.08
CA TYR A 138 -10.96 -12.82 2.51
C TYR A 138 -10.11 -14.03 2.90
N VAL A 139 -9.21 -13.83 3.87
CA VAL A 139 -8.41 -14.92 4.42
C VAL A 139 -9.31 -15.92 5.15
N ASP A 140 -9.35 -17.16 4.69
CA ASP A 140 -10.20 -18.22 5.26
C ASP A 140 -9.55 -19.63 5.30
N LEU A 141 -10.26 -20.58 5.93
CA LEU A 141 -9.78 -21.97 6.09
C LEU A 141 -9.85 -22.78 4.79
N ALA A 142 -10.80 -22.47 3.91
CA ALA A 142 -11.09 -23.27 2.73
C ALA A 142 -10.10 -22.98 1.60
N ASP A 143 -9.54 -21.78 1.59
CA ASP A 143 -8.70 -21.24 0.52
C ASP A 143 -7.25 -21.06 0.99
N ASP A 144 -7.02 -20.11 1.90
CA ASP A 144 -5.66 -19.64 2.26
C ASP A 144 -4.86 -20.60 3.15
N HIS A 145 -5.51 -21.58 3.78
CA HIS A 145 -4.83 -22.52 4.68
C HIS A 145 -3.70 -23.29 3.97
N ALA A 146 -3.96 -23.78 2.75
CA ALA A 146 -2.95 -24.53 2.01
C ALA A 146 -1.76 -23.63 1.62
N ALA A 147 -2.04 -22.40 1.20
CA ALA A 147 -1.02 -21.42 0.85
C ALA A 147 -0.16 -21.01 2.06
N PHE A 148 -0.77 -20.76 3.22
CA PHE A 148 -0.05 -20.44 4.44
C PHE A 148 0.88 -21.58 4.86
N VAL A 149 0.37 -22.81 4.89
CA VAL A 149 1.16 -23.99 5.23
C VAL A 149 2.28 -24.23 4.22
N ALA A 150 2.00 -24.08 2.92
CA ALA A 150 3.02 -24.22 1.89
C ALA A 150 4.16 -23.21 2.08
N LYS A 151 3.83 -21.96 2.37
CA LYS A 151 4.80 -20.88 2.61
C LYS A 151 5.62 -21.10 3.88
N LEU A 152 4.98 -21.57 4.95
CA LEU A 152 5.64 -21.95 6.20
C LEU A 152 6.64 -23.11 6.03
N LEU A 153 6.38 -24.01 5.08
CA LEU A 153 7.20 -25.22 4.85
C LEU A 153 8.24 -25.08 3.73
N SER A 154 8.06 -24.14 2.80
CA SER A 154 8.88 -24.03 1.58
C SER A 154 10.13 -23.17 1.73
N ASP A 155 10.24 -22.38 2.80
CA ASP A 155 11.32 -21.40 2.96
C ASP A 155 12.38 -21.88 3.99
N PRO A 156 13.56 -22.34 3.54
CA PRO A 156 14.62 -22.80 4.43
C PRO A 156 15.28 -21.68 5.25
N ASP A 157 15.14 -20.42 4.81
CA ASP A 157 15.71 -19.23 5.48
C ASP A 157 14.64 -18.41 6.23
N LEU A 158 13.35 -18.76 6.06
CA LEU A 158 12.17 -18.08 6.63
C LEU A 158 12.08 -16.60 6.24
N THR A 159 12.78 -16.13 5.20
CA THR A 159 12.76 -14.73 4.77
C THR A 159 11.78 -14.54 3.64
N CYS A 160 10.86 -13.57 3.78
CA CYS A 160 9.86 -13.31 2.76
C CYS A 160 10.42 -13.30 1.31
N PRO A 161 9.88 -14.16 0.41
CA PRO A 161 10.44 -14.40 -0.91
C PRO A 161 10.18 -13.28 -1.92
#